data_AF-A0A088EZW4-F1
#
_entry.id   AF-A0A088EZW4-F1
#
_cell.length_a   1.000
_cell.length_b   1.000
_cell.length_c   1.000
_cell.angle_alpha   90.00
_cell.angle_beta   90.00
_cell.angle_gamma   90.00
#
_symmetry.space_group_name_H-M   'P 1'
#
loop_
_entity.id
_entity.type
_entity.pdbx_description
1 polymer ?
#
loop_
_entity_poly.entity_id
_entity_poly.type
_entity_poly.pdbx_seq_one_letter_code
_entity_poly.pdbx_strand_id
1 'polypeptide(L)'
;MRTIKQRGTMQEAAWCEQYRKSNWGGCAVNAYFARNCHADAGPSYLNKPKHVTFDRLREIDIATNTVICDIAPLSFLKEKIVNYLTQLTPEKVFVPQNIVHQELYVNTYITSANDILEKIRQQRYDFQK
;
A
#
# COMPACT_ATOMS: atom_id res chain seq x y z
N MET A 1 11.49 22.62 -17.08
CA MET A 1 10.74 21.35 -17.25
C MET A 1 10.51 20.77 -15.86
N ARG A 2 9.27 20.67 -15.38
CA ARG A 2 8.99 20.14 -14.03
C ARG A 2 9.04 18.61 -14.06
N THR A 3 9.80 18.00 -13.15
CA THR A 3 9.94 16.53 -13.06
C THR A 3 8.60 15.88 -12.67
N ILE A 4 8.41 14.59 -12.98
CA ILE A 4 7.19 13.83 -12.67
C ILE A 4 6.81 13.95 -11.17
N LYS A 5 7.80 14.01 -10.27
CA LYS A 5 7.62 14.29 -8.83
C LYS A 5 6.97 15.65 -8.52
N GLN A 6 7.27 16.69 -9.31
CA GLN A 6 6.68 18.03 -9.17
C GLN A 6 5.25 18.14 -9.73
N ARG A 7 4.86 17.26 -10.67
CA ARG A 7 3.47 17.17 -11.14
C ARG A 7 2.56 16.44 -10.14
N GLY A 8 3.08 15.37 -9.52
CA GLY A 8 2.36 14.67 -8.44
C GLY A 8 2.06 15.59 -7.26
N THR A 9 3.06 16.33 -6.78
CA THR A 9 2.95 17.23 -5.62
C THR A 9 2.00 18.42 -5.82
N MET A 10 1.89 18.98 -7.03
CA MET A 10 0.92 20.05 -7.30
C MET A 10 -0.53 19.57 -7.34
N GLN A 11 -0.78 18.35 -7.85
CA GLN A 11 -2.11 17.73 -7.79
C GLN A 11 -2.45 17.31 -6.36
N GLU A 12 -1.47 16.80 -5.60
CA GLU A 12 -1.58 16.48 -4.17
C GLU A 12 -1.98 17.70 -3.34
N ALA A 13 -1.34 18.87 -3.53
CA ALA A 13 -1.68 20.09 -2.80
C ALA A 13 -3.12 20.56 -3.07
N ALA A 14 -3.53 20.55 -4.35
CA ALA A 14 -4.90 20.89 -4.74
C ALA A 14 -5.95 19.87 -4.23
N TRP A 15 -5.62 18.58 -4.22
CA TRP A 15 -6.44 17.53 -3.59
C TRP A 15 -6.50 17.70 -2.08
N CYS A 16 -5.39 18.03 -1.44
CA CYS A 16 -5.32 18.23 0.00
C CYS A 16 -6.14 19.41 0.50
N GLU A 17 -6.23 20.47 -0.30
CA GLU A 17 -7.11 21.61 -0.04
C GLU A 17 -8.59 21.18 -0.02
N GLN A 18 -8.99 20.24 -0.88
CA GLN A 18 -10.37 19.74 -0.98
C GLN A 18 -10.80 18.89 0.23
N TYR A 19 -9.88 18.15 0.86
CA TYR A 19 -10.17 17.26 2.00
C TYR A 19 -9.88 17.86 3.37
N ARG A 20 -9.61 19.17 3.44
CA ARG A 20 -9.24 19.90 4.67
C ARG A 20 -10.36 20.01 5.72
N LYS A 21 -11.58 19.54 5.42
CA LYS A 21 -12.78 19.64 6.26
C LYS A 21 -13.10 18.40 7.09
N SER A 22 -12.28 17.34 7.02
CA SER A 22 -12.53 16.12 7.79
C SER A 22 -11.65 16.08 9.05
N ASN A 23 -12.15 15.49 10.14
CA ASN A 23 -11.35 15.24 11.35
C ASN A 23 -10.18 14.26 11.05
N TRP A 24 -10.19 13.57 9.92
CA TRP A 24 -9.13 12.67 9.47
C TRP A 24 -8.09 13.41 8.63
N GLY A 25 -6.82 13.32 8.99
CA GLY A 25 -5.70 13.90 8.24
C GLY A 25 -5.38 13.14 6.95
N GLY A 26 -6.32 13.04 6.01
CA GLY A 26 -6.22 12.23 4.78
C GLY A 26 -4.93 12.43 3.97
N CYS A 27 -4.40 13.66 3.95
CA CYS A 27 -3.11 13.98 3.32
C CYS A 27 -1.90 13.44 4.08
N ALA A 28 -1.92 13.50 5.41
CA ALA A 28 -0.86 12.91 6.24
C ALA A 28 -0.86 11.39 6.07
N VAL A 29 -2.05 10.79 5.93
CA VAL A 29 -2.22 9.35 5.69
C VAL A 29 -1.71 8.97 4.30
N ASN A 30 -2.05 9.75 3.28
CA ASN A 30 -1.57 9.54 1.92
C ASN A 30 -0.04 9.61 1.88
N ALA A 31 0.54 10.66 2.47
CA ALA A 31 1.98 10.81 2.57
C ALA A 31 2.63 9.65 3.35
N TYR A 32 2.00 9.16 4.42
CA TYR A 32 2.50 8.00 5.17
C TYR A 32 2.57 6.75 4.31
N PHE A 33 1.48 6.35 3.66
CA PHE A 33 1.47 5.14 2.83
C PHE A 33 2.30 5.33 1.55
N ALA A 34 2.24 6.48 0.89
CA ALA A 34 3.04 6.76 -0.30
C ALA A 34 4.54 6.74 -0.03
N ARG A 35 5.00 7.17 1.16
CA ARG A 35 6.41 7.07 1.57
C ARG A 35 6.85 5.64 1.87
N ASN A 36 5.92 4.79 2.33
CA ASN A 36 6.19 3.39 2.63
C ASN A 36 6.03 2.49 1.38
N CYS A 37 5.36 2.96 0.33
CA CYS A 37 5.37 2.32 -0.99
C CYS A 37 6.74 2.57 -1.63
N HIS A 38 7.52 1.50 -1.84
CA HIS A 38 8.83 1.57 -2.48
C HIS A 38 8.78 1.03 -3.91
N ALA A 39 9.33 1.80 -4.85
CA ALA A 39 9.35 1.45 -6.27
C ALA A 39 10.22 0.22 -6.59
N ASP A 40 11.18 -0.07 -5.70
CA ASP A 40 12.16 -1.15 -5.86
C ASP A 40 11.77 -2.42 -5.08
N ALA A 41 10.47 -2.69 -4.89
CA ALA A 41 9.98 -3.93 -4.31
C ALA A 41 10.21 -5.11 -5.24
N GLY A 42 11.03 -6.08 -4.81
CA GLY A 42 11.45 -7.22 -5.63
C GLY A 42 12.82 -7.12 -6.34
N PRO A 43 13.24 -5.98 -6.95
CA PRO A 43 14.56 -5.80 -7.54
C PRO A 43 15.76 -6.19 -6.67
N SER A 44 15.68 -6.00 -5.35
CA SER A 44 16.72 -6.40 -4.39
C SER A 44 16.99 -7.92 -4.38
N TYR A 45 16.08 -8.72 -4.94
CA TYR A 45 16.17 -10.17 -5.04
C TYR A 45 16.55 -10.68 -6.46
N LEU A 46 16.55 -9.82 -7.49
CA LEU A 46 16.77 -10.23 -8.89
C LEU A 46 18.14 -10.90 -9.15
N ASN A 47 19.16 -10.51 -8.39
CA ASN A 47 20.52 -11.03 -8.52
C ASN A 47 20.90 -12.03 -7.42
N LYS A 48 19.93 -12.46 -6.60
CA LYS A 48 20.17 -13.49 -5.60
C LYS A 48 20.21 -14.87 -6.27
N PRO A 49 20.91 -15.85 -5.68
CA PRO A 49 20.89 -17.22 -6.18
C PRO A 49 19.45 -17.69 -6.38
N LYS A 50 19.16 -18.40 -7.48
CA LYS A 50 17.86 -19.02 -7.73
C LYS A 50 17.62 -20.11 -6.69
N HIS A 51 17.01 -19.72 -5.59
CA HIS A 51 16.75 -20.55 -4.43
C HIS A 51 15.38 -20.19 -3.88
N VAL A 52 14.58 -21.21 -3.56
CA VAL A 52 13.18 -21.09 -3.11
C VAL A 52 13.01 -20.05 -1.99
N THR A 53 13.98 -19.95 -1.08
CA THR A 53 13.97 -18.96 0.00
C THR A 53 13.95 -17.52 -0.50
N PHE A 54 14.77 -17.17 -1.50
CA PHE A 54 14.83 -15.81 -2.02
C PHE A 54 13.59 -15.47 -2.85
N ASP A 55 13.04 -16.45 -3.59
CA ASP A 55 11.78 -16.27 -4.31
C ASP A 55 10.62 -15.99 -3.34
N ARG A 56 10.54 -16.74 -2.24
CA ARG A 56 9.54 -16.50 -1.18
C ARG A 56 9.70 -15.13 -0.52
N LEU A 57 10.93 -14.74 -0.18
CA LEU A 57 11.19 -13.41 0.40
C LEU A 57 10.84 -12.27 -0.56
N ARG A 58 11.14 -12.44 -1.85
CA ARG A 58 10.76 -11.50 -2.91
C ARG A 58 9.24 -11.34 -2.98
N GLU A 59 8.49 -12.43 -2.90
CA GLU A 59 7.03 -12.39 -3.01
C GLU A 59 6.36 -11.79 -1.78
N ILE A 60 6.93 -12.03 -0.59
CA ILE A 60 6.53 -11.34 0.63
C ILE A 60 6.74 -9.83 0.47
N ASP A 61 7.93 -9.42 0.02
CA ASP A 61 8.28 -8.01 -0.19
C ASP A 61 7.34 -7.32 -1.20
N ILE A 62 7.13 -7.96 -2.36
CA ILE A 62 6.21 -7.43 -3.38
C ILE A 62 4.79 -7.37 -2.82
N ALA A 63 4.28 -8.43 -2.19
CA ALA A 63 2.92 -8.48 -1.66
C ALA A 63 2.65 -7.37 -0.63
N THR A 64 3.53 -7.21 0.35
CA THR A 64 3.40 -6.18 1.38
C THR A 64 3.46 -4.77 0.77
N ASN A 65 4.37 -4.55 -0.19
CA ASN A 65 4.45 -3.27 -0.89
C ASN A 65 3.19 -2.97 -1.72
N THR A 66 2.65 -3.95 -2.45
CA THR A 66 1.45 -3.78 -3.28
C THR A 66 0.26 -3.30 -2.44
N VAL A 67 0.02 -3.91 -1.27
CA VAL A 67 -1.06 -3.48 -0.35
C VAL A 67 -0.92 -2.00 0.00
N ILE A 68 0.30 -1.54 0.32
CA ILE A 68 0.56 -0.16 0.71
C ILE A 68 0.28 0.78 -0.47
N CYS A 69 0.72 0.42 -1.67
CA CYS A 69 0.51 1.21 -2.88
C CYS A 69 -0.98 1.27 -3.28
N ASP A 70 -1.76 0.21 -3.05
CA ASP A 70 -3.21 0.17 -3.31
C ASP A 70 -4.02 1.04 -2.30
N ILE A 71 -3.58 1.09 -1.04
CA ILE A 71 -4.23 1.89 0.01
C ILE A 71 -3.95 3.38 -0.14
N ALA A 72 -2.73 3.75 -0.55
CA ALA A 72 -2.30 5.15 -0.64
C ALA A 72 -3.33 6.06 -1.36
N PRO A 73 -3.82 5.77 -2.58
CA PRO A 73 -4.79 6.63 -3.26
C PRO A 73 -6.16 6.72 -2.56
N LEU A 74 -6.51 5.76 -1.69
CA LEU A 74 -7.79 5.73 -0.98
C LEU A 74 -7.78 6.56 0.32
N SER A 75 -6.62 7.00 0.77
CA SER A 75 -6.40 7.45 2.14
C SER A 75 -6.99 8.81 2.52
N PHE A 76 -7.53 9.52 1.54
CA PHE A 76 -8.24 10.78 1.77
C PHE A 76 -9.51 10.58 2.60
N LEU A 77 -10.10 9.38 2.56
CA LEU A 77 -11.30 9.01 3.27
C LEU A 77 -11.08 7.70 4.03
N LYS A 78 -11.15 7.74 5.37
CA LYS A 78 -10.91 6.58 6.23
C LYS A 78 -11.84 5.43 5.89
N GLU A 79 -13.10 5.73 5.63
CA GLU A 79 -14.13 4.76 5.26
C GLU A 79 -13.82 4.06 3.94
N LYS A 80 -13.14 4.71 2.98
CA LYS A 80 -12.74 4.07 1.72
C LYS A 80 -11.64 3.04 1.95
N ILE A 81 -10.64 3.35 2.76
CA ILE A 81 -9.62 2.36 3.15
C ILE A 81 -10.29 1.21 3.89
N VAL A 82 -11.09 1.50 4.91
CA VAL A 82 -11.72 0.46 5.74
C VAL A 82 -12.63 -0.44 4.90
N ASN A 83 -13.44 0.13 4.02
CA ASN A 83 -14.32 -0.62 3.13
C ASN A 83 -13.51 -1.50 2.17
N TYR A 84 -12.49 -0.94 1.53
CA TYR A 84 -11.59 -1.69 0.66
C TYR A 84 -10.97 -2.89 1.37
N LEU A 85 -10.35 -2.67 2.54
CA LEU A 85 -9.68 -3.73 3.31
C LEU A 85 -10.66 -4.78 3.83
N THR A 86 -11.88 -4.39 4.20
CA THR A 86 -12.90 -5.33 4.70
C THR A 86 -13.46 -6.23 3.60
N GLN A 87 -13.47 -5.76 2.35
CA GLN A 87 -14.00 -6.50 1.20
C GLN A 87 -12.98 -7.39 0.49
N LEU A 88 -11.69 -7.31 0.88
CA LEU A 88 -10.63 -8.12 0.30
C LEU A 88 -10.84 -9.60 0.63
N THR A 89 -10.80 -10.42 -0.40
CA THR A 89 -10.78 -11.89 -0.30
C THR A 89 -9.67 -12.41 -1.19
N PRO A 90 -9.14 -13.62 -0.96
CA PRO A 90 -8.06 -14.19 -1.77
C PRO A 90 -8.32 -14.14 -3.29
N GLU A 91 -9.57 -14.31 -3.71
CA GLU A 91 -9.98 -14.34 -5.12
C GLU A 91 -9.98 -12.95 -5.78
N LYS A 92 -10.01 -11.88 -4.98
CA LYS A 92 -9.97 -10.50 -5.46
C LYS A 92 -8.55 -9.94 -5.55
N VAL A 93 -7.55 -10.68 -5.08
CA VAL A 93 -6.15 -10.25 -5.13
C VAL A 93 -5.63 -10.44 -6.55
N PHE A 94 -5.18 -9.34 -7.17
CA PHE A 94 -4.46 -9.42 -8.44
C PHE A 94 -3.05 -9.95 -8.19
N VAL A 95 -2.71 -11.07 -8.82
CA VAL A 95 -1.38 -11.68 -8.73
C VAL A 95 -0.59 -11.36 -10.00
N PRO A 96 0.54 -10.63 -9.91
CA PRO A 96 1.40 -10.38 -11.06
C PRO A 96 1.91 -11.68 -11.69
N GLN A 97 2.04 -11.70 -13.02
CA GLN A 97 2.44 -12.90 -13.78
C GLN A 97 3.83 -13.45 -13.41
N ASN A 98 4.70 -12.61 -12.85
CA ASN A 98 6.07 -12.97 -12.47
C ASN A 98 6.17 -13.49 -11.02
N ILE A 99 5.06 -13.72 -10.32
CA ILE A 99 5.03 -14.35 -8.99
C ILE A 99 5.09 -15.88 -9.16
N VAL A 100 6.03 -16.53 -8.47
CA VAL A 100 6.27 -17.97 -8.54
C VAL A 100 5.42 -18.70 -7.48
N HIS A 101 5.43 -18.28 -6.22
CA HIS A 101 4.57 -18.80 -5.16
C HIS A 101 3.35 -17.90 -4.93
N GLN A 102 2.36 -18.05 -5.84
CA GLN A 102 1.13 -17.26 -5.83
C GLN A 102 0.35 -17.35 -4.51
N GLU A 103 0.27 -18.54 -3.91
CA GLU A 103 -0.43 -18.73 -2.63
C GLU A 103 0.25 -17.93 -1.50
N LEU A 104 1.59 -17.94 -1.43
CA LEU A 104 2.33 -17.15 -0.45
C LEU A 104 2.09 -15.65 -0.66
N TYR A 105 2.13 -15.19 -1.90
CA TYR A 105 1.84 -13.80 -2.25
C TYR A 105 0.44 -13.38 -1.79
N VAL A 106 -0.59 -14.15 -2.15
CA VAL A 106 -1.98 -13.85 -1.78
C VAL A 106 -2.17 -13.87 -0.27
N ASN A 107 -1.63 -14.87 0.42
CA ASN A 107 -1.70 -14.94 1.89
C ASN A 107 -1.01 -13.74 2.54
N THR A 108 0.20 -13.39 2.09
CA THR A 108 0.94 -12.24 2.62
C THR A 108 0.21 -10.93 2.39
N TYR A 109 -0.39 -10.77 1.21
CA TYR A 109 -1.20 -9.61 0.85
C TYR A 109 -2.39 -9.46 1.80
N ILE A 110 -3.18 -10.53 1.98
CA ILE A 110 -4.36 -10.52 2.86
C ILE A 110 -3.96 -10.32 4.33
N THR A 111 -2.91 -10.98 4.81
CA THR A 111 -2.40 -10.78 6.18
C THR A 111 -1.96 -9.33 6.39
N SER A 112 -1.20 -8.76 5.45
CA SER A 112 -0.76 -7.36 5.54
C SER A 112 -1.95 -6.38 5.53
N ALA A 113 -2.97 -6.65 4.70
CA ALA A 113 -4.19 -5.85 4.65
C ALA A 113 -4.97 -5.90 5.98
N ASN A 114 -5.12 -7.08 6.57
CA ASN A 114 -5.77 -7.26 7.87
C ASN A 114 -5.01 -6.58 9.00
N ASP A 115 -3.67 -6.69 9.03
CA ASP A 115 -2.83 -6.01 10.01
C ASP A 115 -2.99 -4.49 9.95
N ILE A 116 -3.07 -3.92 8.74
CA ILE A 116 -3.31 -2.48 8.56
C ILE A 116 -4.71 -2.12 9.05
N LEU A 117 -5.74 -2.91 8.70
CA LEU A 117 -7.11 -2.68 9.14
C LEU A 117 -7.22 -2.68 10.68
N GLU A 118 -6.59 -3.64 11.34
CA GLU A 118 -6.53 -3.72 12.80
C GLU A 118 -5.81 -2.52 13.41
N LYS A 119 -4.69 -2.08 12.83
CA LYS A 119 -3.98 -0.86 13.29
C LYS A 119 -4.84 0.40 13.13
N ILE A 120 -5.65 0.50 12.08
CA ILE A 120 -6.61 1.60 11.88
C ILE A 120 -7.73 1.55 12.93
N ARG A 121 -8.25 0.35 13.25
CA ARG A 121 -9.31 0.14 14.26
C ARG A 121 -8.81 0.46 15.67
N GLN A 122 -7.59 0.08 16.00
CA GLN A 122 -6.92 0.36 17.28
C GLN A 122 -6.43 1.82 17.40
N GLN A 123 -6.71 2.69 16.42
CA GLN A 123 -6.26 4.09 16.40
C GLN A 123 -4.73 4.25 16.48
N ARG A 124 -3.93 3.21 16.18
CA ARG A 124 -2.47 3.34 16.08
C ARG A 124 -2.04 4.20 14.89
N TYR A 125 -2.93 4.29 13.90
CA TYR A 125 -2.84 5.19 12.76
C TYR A 125 -3.86 6.32 12.91
N ASP A 126 -3.95 6.94 14.10
CA ASP A 126 -4.78 8.12 14.27
C ASP A 126 -4.08 9.34 13.69
N PHE A 127 -4.56 9.79 12.54
CA PHE A 127 -4.08 10.99 11.87
C PHE A 127 -5.03 12.18 12.12
N GLN A 128 -5.85 12.11 13.17
CA GLN A 128 -6.65 13.25 13.64
C GLN A 128 -5.72 14.41 14.08
N LYS A 129 -6.11 15.63 13.74
CA LYS A 129 -5.42 16.87 14.12
C LYS A 129 -6.15 17.58 15.25
#